data_AF-K9HKI2-F1
#
_entry.id   AF-K9HKI2-F1
#
_cell.length_a   1.000
_cell.length_b   1.000
_cell.length_c   1.000
_cell.angle_alpha   90.00
_cell.angle_beta   90.00
_cell.angle_gamma   90.00
#
_symmetry.space_group_name_H-M   'P 1'
#
loop_
_entity.id
_entity.type
_entity.pdbx_description
1 polymer ?
#
loop_
_entity_poly.entity_id
_entity_poly.type
_entity_poly.pdbx_seq_one_letter_code
_entity_poly.pdbx_strand_id
1 'polypeptide(L)'
;MPDSTPTTDRSIPELLRDLTNQYSQLMRDEFALMKAEMSQKVSQVSNGAVMLGVGAVLGLAALIFLLLAATLALANAVAPWLSALIVGGATLLVALIVINKGKSNLKTANLQPKRSMASVREDARFTKEHAK
;
A
#
# COMPACT_ATOMS: atom_id res chain seq x y z
N MET A 1 72.21 26.94 2.80
CA MET A 1 71.02 26.60 3.58
C MET A 1 69.88 26.32 2.61
N PRO A 2 69.47 25.07 2.41
CA PRO A 2 68.22 24.74 1.73
C PRO A 2 67.13 24.63 2.79
N ASP A 3 66.03 25.39 2.67
CA ASP A 3 64.73 25.04 3.25
C ASP A 3 63.68 26.01 2.70
N SER A 4 63.04 25.58 1.61
CA SER A 4 61.75 26.10 1.18
C SER A 4 60.82 24.90 1.03
N THR A 5 60.35 24.39 2.16
CA THR A 5 59.20 23.49 2.21
C THR A 5 57.96 24.31 1.84
N PRO A 6 57.27 24.01 0.72
CA PRO A 6 56.00 24.67 0.44
C PRO A 6 55.00 24.15 1.46
N THR A 7 54.73 24.93 2.50
CA THR A 7 53.53 24.79 3.32
C THR A 7 52.34 25.01 2.40
N THR A 8 51.76 23.92 1.91
CA THR A 8 50.42 23.92 1.32
C THR A 8 49.44 24.28 2.44
N ASP A 9 49.29 25.58 2.68
CA ASP A 9 48.15 26.13 3.41
C ASP A 9 46.91 25.65 2.66
N ARG A 10 46.21 24.67 3.24
CA ARG A 10 44.94 24.21 2.69
C ARG A 10 44.03 25.41 2.62
N SER A 11 43.74 25.81 1.38
CA SER A 11 42.97 27.00 1.14
C SER A 11 41.53 26.78 1.63
N ILE A 12 40.97 27.75 2.36
CA ILE A 12 39.55 27.81 2.75
C ILE A 12 38.59 27.36 1.62
N PRO A 13 38.80 27.73 0.33
CA PRO A 13 37.97 27.22 -0.76
C PRO A 13 38.05 25.70 -0.98
N GLU A 14 39.16 25.04 -0.65
CA GLU A 14 39.36 23.59 -0.78
C GLU A 14 38.61 22.81 0.31
N LEU A 15 38.61 23.31 1.55
CA LEU A 15 37.82 22.75 2.66
C LEU A 15 36.31 22.87 2.42
N LEU A 16 35.85 24.00 1.87
CA LEU A 16 34.45 24.19 1.44
C LEU A 16 34.06 23.21 0.33
N ARG A 17 34.98 22.94 -0.61
CA ARG A 17 34.76 21.97 -1.68
C ARG A 17 34.59 20.56 -1.12
N ASP A 18 35.44 20.16 -0.18
CA ASP A 18 35.36 18.86 0.48
C ASP A 18 34.11 18.70 1.35
N LEU A 19 33.66 19.76 2.04
CA LEU A 19 32.42 19.72 2.82
C LEU A 19 31.19 19.57 1.92
N THR A 20 31.13 20.32 0.81
CA THR A 20 30.02 20.23 -0.16
C THR A 20 29.99 18.85 -0.84
N ASN A 21 31.16 18.28 -1.13
CA ASN A 21 31.30 16.94 -1.69
C ASN A 21 30.83 15.86 -0.71
N GLN A 22 31.20 15.95 0.58
CA GLN A 22 30.75 15.02 1.61
C GLN A 22 29.25 15.11 1.86
N TYR A 23 28.68 16.32 1.88
CA TYR A 23 27.23 16.52 1.99
C TYR A 23 26.47 15.91 0.80
N SER A 24 26.99 16.11 -0.43
CA SER A 24 26.43 15.51 -1.64
C SER A 24 26.49 13.97 -1.62
N GLN A 25 27.56 13.40 -1.08
CA GLN A 25 27.68 11.95 -0.88
C GLN A 25 26.66 11.43 0.14
N LEU A 26 26.56 12.07 1.31
CA LEU A 26 25.59 11.68 2.34
C LEU A 26 24.16 11.71 1.83
N MET A 27 23.78 12.77 1.11
CA MET A 27 22.46 12.85 0.47
C MET A 27 22.23 11.71 -0.51
N ARG A 28 23.21 11.37 -1.34
CA ARG A 28 23.11 10.24 -2.28
C ARG A 28 22.93 8.90 -1.56
N ASP A 29 23.60 8.72 -0.44
CA ASP A 29 23.51 7.50 0.37
C ASP A 29 22.14 7.40 1.06
N GLU A 30 21.60 8.50 1.58
CA GLU A 30 20.27 8.56 2.17
C GLU A 30 19.17 8.28 1.12
N PHE A 31 19.32 8.83 -0.10
CA PHE A 31 18.46 8.51 -1.23
C PHE A 31 18.57 7.03 -1.65
N ALA A 32 19.78 6.47 -1.66
CA ALA A 32 20.00 5.06 -1.98
C ALA A 32 19.36 4.14 -0.93
N LEU A 33 19.49 4.49 0.35
CA LEU A 33 18.89 3.76 1.47
C LEU A 33 17.36 3.84 1.42
N MET A 34 16.79 5.03 1.25
CA MET A 34 15.35 5.22 1.09
C MET A 34 14.82 4.41 -0.10
N LYS A 35 15.52 4.43 -1.24
CA LYS A 35 15.15 3.64 -2.41
C LYS A 35 15.19 2.13 -2.12
N ALA A 36 16.20 1.66 -1.38
CA ALA A 36 16.30 0.26 -0.98
C ALA A 36 15.15 -0.14 -0.05
N GLU A 37 14.84 0.67 0.96
CA GLU A 37 13.74 0.40 1.89
C GLU A 37 12.37 0.45 1.18
N MET A 38 12.15 1.42 0.30
CA MET A 38 10.95 1.49 -0.54
C MET A 38 10.83 0.27 -1.44
N SER A 39 11.90 -0.14 -2.11
CA SER A 39 11.92 -1.35 -2.95
C SER A 39 11.55 -2.61 -2.15
N GLN A 40 12.10 -2.74 -0.94
CA GLN A 40 11.80 -3.86 -0.05
C GLN A 40 10.34 -3.84 0.41
N LYS A 41 9.79 -2.68 0.82
CA LYS A 41 8.38 -2.55 1.20
C LYS A 41 7.46 -2.85 0.01
N VAL A 42 7.77 -2.33 -1.18
CA VAL A 42 7.01 -2.59 -2.41
C VAL A 42 7.02 -4.07 -2.74
N SER A 43 8.19 -4.73 -2.69
CA SER A 43 8.31 -6.16 -2.95
C SER A 43 7.51 -7.00 -1.94
N GLN A 44 7.53 -6.63 -0.66
CA GLN A 44 6.77 -7.34 0.36
C GLN A 44 5.25 -7.19 0.14
N VAL A 45 4.79 -5.97 -0.16
CA VAL A 45 3.38 -5.70 -0.48
C VAL A 45 2.97 -6.40 -1.77
N SER A 46 3.81 -6.39 -2.81
CA SER A 46 3.51 -7.04 -4.09
C SER A 46 3.40 -8.54 -3.95
N ASN A 47 4.31 -9.17 -3.21
CA ASN A 47 4.27 -10.61 -2.96
C ASN A 47 3.02 -11.00 -2.17
N GLY A 48 2.68 -10.22 -1.14
CA GLY A 48 1.43 -10.39 -0.39
C GLY A 48 0.20 -10.25 -1.29
N ALA A 49 0.16 -9.25 -2.15
CA ALA A 49 -0.95 -9.02 -3.09
C ALA A 49 -1.09 -10.18 -4.11
N VAL A 50 0.02 -10.70 -4.63
CA VAL A 50 0.01 -11.86 -5.54
C VAL A 50 -0.52 -13.11 -4.84
N MET A 51 -0.03 -13.42 -3.63
CA MET A 51 -0.50 -14.57 -2.86
C MET A 51 -1.99 -14.46 -2.53
N LEU A 52 -2.46 -13.28 -2.11
CA LEU A 52 -3.88 -13.03 -1.87
C LEU A 52 -4.70 -13.16 -3.16
N GLY A 53 -4.19 -12.68 -4.29
CA GLY A 53 -4.85 -12.80 -5.59
C GLY A 53 -5.02 -14.26 -6.02
N VAL A 54 -3.94 -15.05 -5.95
CA VAL A 54 -3.99 -16.49 -6.27
C VAL A 54 -4.91 -17.23 -5.30
N GLY A 55 -4.81 -16.95 -4.01
CA GLY A 55 -5.67 -17.54 -2.99
C GLY A 55 -7.15 -17.21 -3.20
N ALA A 56 -7.47 -15.98 -3.61
CA ALA A 56 -8.84 -15.58 -3.92
C ALA A 56 -9.40 -16.33 -5.14
N VAL A 57 -8.61 -16.50 -6.21
CA VAL A 57 -9.01 -17.27 -7.39
C VAL A 57 -9.24 -18.74 -7.05
N LEU A 58 -8.31 -19.38 -6.33
CA LEU A 58 -8.45 -20.76 -5.90
C LEU A 58 -9.62 -20.95 -4.94
N GLY A 59 -9.81 -20.03 -4.00
CA GLY A 59 -10.93 -20.03 -3.07
C GLY A 59 -12.28 -19.89 -3.80
N LEU A 60 -12.36 -19.02 -4.81
CA LEU A 60 -13.56 -18.88 -5.64
C LEU A 60 -13.84 -20.18 -6.42
N ALA A 61 -12.82 -20.79 -7.03
CA ALA A 61 -12.97 -22.07 -7.73
C ALA A 61 -13.47 -23.17 -6.78
N ALA A 62 -12.86 -23.30 -5.60
CA ALA A 62 -13.28 -24.26 -4.57
C ALA A 62 -14.73 -24.02 -4.13
N LEU A 63 -15.12 -22.76 -3.92
CA LEU A 63 -16.50 -22.40 -3.58
C LEU A 63 -17.48 -22.81 -4.68
N ILE A 64 -17.15 -22.58 -5.96
CA ILE A 64 -17.99 -23.01 -7.09
C ILE A 64 -18.19 -24.53 -7.06
N PHE A 65 -17.12 -25.31 -6.87
CA PHE A 65 -17.24 -26.77 -6.78
C PHE A 65 -18.06 -27.22 -5.57
N LEU A 66 -17.94 -26.56 -4.42
CA LEU A 66 -18.76 -26.86 -3.25
C LEU A 66 -20.24 -26.54 -3.49
N LEU A 67 -20.56 -25.42 -4.14
CA LEU A 67 -21.93 -25.07 -4.48
C LEU A 67 -22.53 -26.04 -5.50
N LEU A 68 -21.74 -26.49 -6.49
CA LEU A 68 -22.15 -27.54 -7.42
C LEU A 68 -22.41 -28.85 -6.68
N ALA A 69 -21.50 -29.27 -5.80
CA ALA A 69 -21.67 -30.48 -4.99
C ALA A 69 -22.93 -30.40 -4.11
N ALA A 70 -23.17 -29.27 -3.46
CA ALA A 70 -24.39 -29.04 -2.68
C ALA A 70 -25.65 -29.10 -3.55
N THR A 71 -25.61 -28.50 -4.74
CA THR A 71 -26.72 -28.53 -5.70
C THR A 71 -27.00 -29.97 -6.17
N LEU A 72 -25.97 -30.74 -6.50
CA LEU A 72 -26.12 -32.14 -6.92
C LEU A 72 -26.60 -33.02 -5.76
N ALA A 73 -26.08 -32.82 -4.56
CA ALA A 73 -26.53 -33.55 -3.37
C ALA A 73 -28.02 -33.32 -3.11
N LEU A 74 -28.46 -32.06 -3.11
CA LEU A 74 -29.84 -31.68 -2.89
C LEU A 74 -30.77 -32.09 -4.05
N ALA A 75 -30.25 -32.20 -5.27
CA ALA A 75 -30.99 -32.71 -6.42
C ALA A 75 -31.39 -34.19 -6.29
N ASN A 76 -30.82 -34.95 -5.35
CA ASN A 76 -31.31 -36.30 -5.02
C ASN A 76 -32.62 -36.27 -4.22
N ALA A 77 -32.94 -35.14 -3.57
CA ALA A 77 -34.14 -34.98 -2.74
C ALA A 77 -35.24 -34.15 -3.42
N VAL A 78 -34.88 -33.24 -4.34
CA VAL A 78 -35.81 -32.36 -5.04
C VAL A 78 -35.48 -32.25 -6.52
N ALA A 79 -36.39 -31.68 -7.32
CA ALA A 79 -36.14 -31.46 -8.74
C ALA A 79 -34.85 -30.63 -8.99
N PRO A 80 -34.03 -30.95 -10.00
CA PRO A 80 -32.72 -30.31 -10.21
C PRO A 80 -32.77 -28.78 -10.31
N TRP A 81 -33.79 -28.24 -10.98
CA TRP A 81 -33.99 -26.80 -11.12
C TRP A 81 -34.27 -26.11 -9.78
N LEU A 82 -35.00 -26.79 -8.88
CA LEU A 82 -35.35 -26.27 -7.57
C LEU A 82 -34.15 -26.32 -6.63
N SER A 83 -33.33 -27.37 -6.71
CA SER A 83 -32.07 -27.47 -5.98
C SER A 83 -31.15 -26.28 -6.31
N ALA A 84 -30.97 -25.98 -7.61
CA ALA A 84 -30.16 -24.85 -8.05
C ALA A 84 -30.68 -23.50 -7.53
N LEU A 85 -32.01 -23.31 -7.51
CA LEU A 85 -32.63 -22.10 -6.95
C LEU A 85 -32.42 -21.98 -5.44
N ILE A 86 -32.54 -23.07 -4.68
CA ILE A 86 -32.36 -23.05 -3.22
C ILE A 86 -30.90 -22.72 -2.87
N VAL A 87 -29.94 -23.43 -3.47
CA VAL A 87 -28.52 -23.22 -3.20
C VAL A 87 -28.07 -21.84 -3.69
N GLY A 88 -28.50 -21.42 -4.89
CA GLY A 88 -28.22 -20.11 -5.43
C GLY A 88 -28.82 -18.97 -4.58
N GLY A 89 -30.07 -19.12 -4.15
CA GLY A 89 -30.76 -18.17 -3.27
C GLY A 89 -30.08 -18.04 -1.91
N ALA A 90 -29.72 -19.15 -1.28
CA ALA A 90 -28.99 -19.14 -0.01
C ALA A 90 -27.62 -18.46 -0.15
N THR A 91 -26.89 -18.75 -1.22
CA THR A 91 -25.59 -18.13 -1.51
C THR A 91 -25.73 -16.62 -1.75
N LEU A 92 -26.78 -16.19 -2.46
CA LEU A 92 -27.06 -14.78 -2.70
C LEU A 92 -27.34 -14.03 -1.39
N LEU A 93 -28.10 -14.63 -0.47
CA LEU A 93 -28.34 -14.04 0.85
C LEU A 93 -27.04 -13.85 1.64
N VAL A 94 -26.17 -14.86 1.66
CA VAL A 94 -24.85 -14.75 2.30
C VAL A 94 -24.01 -13.65 1.65
N ALA A 95 -23.99 -13.59 0.31
CA ALA A 95 -23.26 -12.56 -0.43
C ALA A 95 -23.75 -11.14 -0.07
N LEU A 96 -25.06 -10.91 0.01
CA LEU A 96 -25.63 -9.63 0.40
C LEU A 96 -25.21 -9.21 1.82
N ILE A 97 -25.20 -10.15 2.78
CA ILE A 97 -24.76 -9.88 4.16
C ILE A 97 -23.28 -9.48 4.18
N VAL A 98 -22.43 -10.24 3.49
CA VAL A 98 -20.98 -9.97 3.43
C VAL A 98 -20.71 -8.62 2.77
N ILE A 99 -21.35 -8.32 1.64
CA ILE A 99 -21.21 -7.04 0.94
C ILE A 99 -21.64 -5.87 1.85
N ASN A 100 -22.76 -6.02 2.56
CA ASN A 100 -23.26 -4.97 3.44
C ASN A 100 -22.34 -4.74 4.63
N LYS A 101 -21.80 -5.80 5.25
CA LYS A 101 -20.79 -5.69 6.30
C LYS A 101 -19.50 -5.05 5.79
N GLY A 102 -19.02 -5.46 4.61
CA GLY A 102 -17.84 -4.86 3.97
C GLY A 102 -18.02 -3.37 3.72
N LYS A 103 -19.15 -2.96 3.15
CA LYS A 103 -19.50 -1.55 2.96
C LYS A 103 -19.53 -0.78 4.28
N SER A 104 -20.09 -1.37 5.33
CA SER A 104 -20.10 -0.75 6.67
C SER A 104 -18.68 -0.55 7.20
N ASN A 105 -17.83 -1.56 7.09
CA ASN A 105 -16.45 -1.49 7.58
C ASN A 105 -15.62 -0.45 6.82
N LEU A 106 -15.83 -0.33 5.50
CA LEU A 106 -15.16 0.70 4.69
C LEU A 106 -15.69 2.11 4.97
N LYS A 107 -16.96 2.26 5.37
CA LYS A 107 -17.52 3.55 5.82
C LYS A 107 -17.00 3.96 7.20
N THR A 108 -16.82 3.00 8.11
CA THR A 108 -16.35 3.24 9.48
C THR A 108 -14.83 3.39 9.55
N ALA A 109 -14.08 2.68 8.69
CA ALA A 109 -12.69 2.98 8.44
C ALA A 109 -12.61 4.38 7.86
N ASN A 110 -12.14 5.35 8.66
CA ASN A 110 -11.87 6.72 8.23
C ASN A 110 -10.77 6.70 7.16
N LEU A 111 -11.13 6.34 5.92
CA LEU A 111 -10.31 6.52 4.73
C LEU A 111 -10.15 8.01 4.38
N GLN A 112 -10.86 8.90 5.08
CA GLN A 112 -10.51 10.32 5.15
C GLN A 112 -9.37 10.48 6.17
N PRO A 113 -8.13 10.78 5.76
CA PRO A 113 -7.05 11.11 6.69
C PRO A 113 -7.42 12.40 7.42
N LYS A 114 -8.07 12.28 8.59
CA LYS A 114 -8.53 13.39 9.42
C LYS A 114 -7.40 14.38 9.77
N ARG A 115 -6.16 13.89 9.86
CA ARG A 115 -4.96 14.70 10.10
C ARG A 115 -4.52 15.53 8.90
N SER A 116 -4.63 14.98 7.68
CA SER A 116 -4.19 15.67 6.45
C SER A 116 -5.12 16.83 6.08
N MET A 117 -6.43 16.69 6.33
CA MET A 117 -7.36 17.79 6.05
C MET A 117 -7.26 18.95 7.04
N ALA A 118 -6.84 18.68 8.28
CA ALA A 118 -6.63 19.72 9.29
C ALA A 118 -5.39 20.57 8.96
N SER A 119 -4.27 19.92 8.61
CA SER A 119 -3.03 20.61 8.23
C SER A 119 -3.19 21.41 6.93
N VAL A 120 -3.87 20.86 5.91
CA VAL A 120 -4.14 21.60 4.65
C VAL A 120 -5.04 22.83 4.87
N ARG A 121 -5.98 22.78 5.83
CA ARG A 121 -6.82 23.94 6.19
C ARG A 121 -6.10 24.97 7.04
N GLU A 122 -5.08 24.57 7.79
CA GLU A 122 -4.22 25.47 8.56
C GLU A 122 -3.25 26.19 7.62
N ASP A 123 -2.60 25.45 6.72
CA ASP A 123 -1.71 26.02 5.70
C ASP A 123 -2.44 27.02 4.80
N ALA A 124 -3.65 26.70 4.33
CA ALA A 124 -4.45 27.60 3.50
C ALA A 124 -4.89 28.89 4.21
N ARG A 125 -4.90 28.90 5.56
CA ARG A 125 -5.18 30.11 6.36
C ARG A 125 -3.94 30.97 6.49
N PHE A 126 -2.77 30.38 6.78
CA PHE A 126 -1.51 31.11 6.83
C PHE A 126 -1.14 31.76 5.49
N THR A 127 -1.41 31.10 4.36
CA THR A 127 -1.13 31.69 3.03
C THR A 127 -2.05 32.88 2.71
N LYS A 128 -3.30 32.88 3.19
CA LYS A 128 -4.25 33.98 2.97
C LYS A 128 -3.97 35.20 3.86
N GLU A 129 -3.37 34.98 5.02
CA GLU A 129 -3.04 36.05 5.97
C GLU A 129 -1.76 36.80 5.59
N HIS A 130 -0.83 36.15 4.87
CA HIS A 130 0.41 36.77 4.36
C HIS A 130 0.28 37.36 2.94
N ALA A 131 -0.87 37.17 2.28
CA ALA A 131 -1.16 37.70 0.94
C ALA A 131 -1.94 39.02 0.97
N LYS A 132 -2.05 39.67 2.13
CA LYS A 132 -2.71 40.96 2.33
C LYS A 132 -1.74 41.93 2.99
#